data_AF-A0A2N5DAE9-F1
#
_entry.id   AF-A0A2N5DAE9-F1
#
_cell.length_a   1.000
_cell.length_b   1.000
_cell.length_c   1.000
_cell.angle_alpha   90.00
_cell.angle_beta   90.00
_cell.angle_gamma   90.00
#
_symmetry.space_group_name_H-M   'P 1'
#
loop_
_entity.id
_entity.type
_entity.pdbx_description
1 polymer ?
#
loop_
_entity_poly.entity_id
_entity_poly.type
_entity_poly.pdbx_seq_one_letter_code
_entity_poly.pdbx_strand_id
1 'polypeptide(L)' 'VPVAGMALILGVDRFMSECRSLTNFIGNAVATVVVARWDKALDKEQLDAALAGRAAPLDAEPLPAPAE' A
#
# COMPACT_ATOMS: atom_id res chain seq x y z
N VAL A 1 7.85 26.87 -29.77
CA VAL A 1 8.21 26.67 -28.34
C VAL A 1 9.57 25.98 -28.28
N PRO A 2 10.52 26.39 -27.40
CA PRO A 2 11.86 25.81 -27.37
C PRO A 2 11.84 24.33 -26.97
N VAL A 3 12.56 23.47 -27.70
CA VAL A 3 12.60 22.01 -27.48
C VAL A 3 13.13 21.65 -26.08
N ALA A 4 14.10 22.39 -25.57
CA ALA A 4 14.63 22.21 -24.22
C ALA A 4 13.57 22.43 -23.13
N GLY A 5 12.67 23.41 -23.31
CA GLY A 5 11.56 23.65 -22.39
C GLY A 5 10.54 22.52 -22.39
N MET A 6 10.26 21.93 -23.56
CA MET A 6 9.34 20.79 -23.66
C MET A 6 9.89 19.53 -23.01
N ALA A 7 11.19 19.26 -23.14
CA ALA A 7 11.84 18.11 -22.50
C ALA A 7 11.80 18.20 -20.96
N LEU A 8 12.00 19.40 -20.40
CA LEU A 8 11.87 19.65 -18.96
C LEU A 8 10.44 19.44 -18.47
N ILE A 9 9.45 19.97 -19.20
CA ILE A 9 8.03 19.82 -18.83
C ILE A 9 7.61 18.35 -18.88
N LEU A 10 8.02 17.59 -19.91
CA LEU A 10 7.75 16.15 -20.01
C LEU A 10 8.37 15.35 -18.85
N GLY A 11 9.59 15.72 -18.43
CA GLY A 11 10.24 15.08 -17.29
C GLY A 11 9.48 15.30 -15.98
N VAL A 12 9.06 16.53 -15.71
CA VAL A 12 8.29 16.87 -14.50
C VAL A 12 6.89 16.26 -14.53
N ASP A 13 6.21 16.28 -15.68
CA ASP A 13 4.87 15.68 -15.83
C ASP A 13 4.89 14.19 -15.51
N ARG A 14 5.88 13.46 -16.04
CA ARG A 14 6.06 12.04 -15.74
C ARG A 14 6.33 11.80 -14.25
N PHE A 15 7.23 12.54 -13.65
CA PHE A 15 7.53 12.44 -12.21
C PHE A 15 6.29 12.71 -11.35
N MET A 16 5.53 13.76 -11.68
CA MET A 16 4.30 14.12 -10.98
C MET A 16 3.22 13.02 -11.11
N SER A 17 3.12 12.38 -12.27
CA SER A 17 2.22 11.25 -12.49
C SER A 17 2.61 10.02 -11.65
N GLU A 18 3.91 9.73 -11.57
CA GLU A 18 4.45 8.65 -10.73
C GLU A 18 4.20 8.92 -9.24
N CYS A 19 4.45 10.15 -8.76
CA CYS A 19 4.12 10.55 -7.39
C CYS A 19 2.63 10.39 -7.07
N ARG A 20 1.74 10.79 -7.98
CA ARG A 20 0.29 10.64 -7.80
C ARG A 20 -0.10 9.16 -7.67
N SER A 21 0.49 8.32 -8.50
CA SER A 21 0.24 6.87 -8.48
C SER A 21 0.70 6.26 -7.16
N LEU A 22 1.87 6.67 -6.66
CA LEU A 22 2.40 6.24 -5.37
C LEU A 22 1.50 6.67 -4.20
N THR A 23 1.04 7.92 -4.17
CA THR A 23 0.16 8.40 -3.10
C THR A 23 -1.19 7.70 -3.10
N ASN A 24 -1.75 7.41 -4.28
CA ASN A 24 -2.99 6.65 -4.40
C ASN A 24 -2.82 5.21 -3.88
N PHE A 25 -1.70 4.57 -4.22
CA PHE A 25 -1.40 3.23 -3.75
C PHE A 25 -1.26 3.17 -2.22
N ILE A 26 -0.48 4.08 -1.64
CA ILE A 26 -0.31 4.18 -0.18
C ILE A 26 -1.67 4.46 0.49
N GLY A 27 -2.46 5.38 -0.06
CA GLY A 27 -3.78 5.72 0.47
C GLY A 27 -4.71 4.50 0.54
N ASN A 28 -4.77 3.71 -0.54
CA ASN A 28 -5.56 2.49 -0.56
C ASN A 28 -5.06 1.45 0.44
N ALA A 29 -3.74 1.22 0.51
CA ALA A 29 -3.15 0.25 1.45
C ALA A 29 -3.44 0.61 2.92
N VAL A 30 -3.27 1.89 3.28
CA VAL A 30 -3.57 2.38 4.63
C VAL A 30 -5.07 2.31 4.93
N ALA A 31 -5.93 2.65 3.96
CA ALA A 31 -7.37 2.56 4.13
C ALA A 31 -7.82 1.12 4.46
N THR A 32 -7.26 0.11 3.79
CA THR A 32 -7.55 -1.29 4.09
C THR A 32 -7.23 -1.66 5.53
N VAL A 33 -6.05 -1.26 6.04
CA VAL A 33 -5.63 -1.56 7.43
C VAL A 33 -6.53 -0.82 8.44
N VAL A 34 -6.86 0.43 8.17
CA VAL A 34 -7.70 1.26 9.05
C VAL A 34 -9.13 0.70 9.13
N VAL A 35 -9.74 0.37 7.98
CA VAL A 35 -11.09 -0.20 7.92
C VAL A 35 -11.13 -1.56 8.63
N ALA A 36 -10.18 -2.45 8.35
CA ALA A 36 -10.10 -3.75 9.02
C ALA A 36 -9.98 -3.60 10.56
N ARG A 37 -9.24 -2.59 11.03
CA ARG A 37 -9.13 -2.29 12.46
C ARG A 37 -10.45 -1.81 13.05
N TRP A 38 -11.19 -0.95 12.36
CA TRP A 38 -12.49 -0.46 12.83
C TRP A 38 -13.54 -1.57 12.91
N ASP A 39 -13.52 -2.48 11.94
CA ASP A 39 -14.42 -3.64 11.90
C ASP A 39 -13.98 -4.78 12.84
N LYS A 40 -12.91 -4.60 13.63
CA LYS A 40 -12.29 -5.63 14.48
C LYS A 40 -11.87 -6.90 13.72
N ALA A 41 -11.71 -6.81 12.40
CA ALA A 41 -11.30 -7.90 11.52
C ALA A 41 -9.78 -7.94 11.28
N LEU A 42 -9.01 -7.07 11.95
CA LEU A 42 -7.56 -6.99 11.80
C LEU A 42 -6.84 -7.93 12.78
N ASP A 43 -6.18 -8.95 12.25
CA ASP A 43 -5.20 -9.75 12.99
C ASP A 43 -3.91 -8.93 13.19
N LYS A 44 -3.68 -8.51 14.42
CA LYS A 44 -2.53 -7.70 14.80
C LYS A 44 -1.23 -8.49 14.82
N GLU A 45 -1.27 -9.76 15.21
CA GLU A 45 -0.07 -10.60 15.26
C GLU A 45 0.44 -10.87 13.85
N GLN A 46 -0.48 -11.16 12.92
CA GLN A 46 -0.16 -11.32 11.51
C GLN A 46 0.35 -10.02 10.89
N LEU A 47 -0.28 -8.87 11.19
CA LEU A 47 0.18 -7.58 10.70
C LEU A 47 1.60 -7.24 11.21
N ASP A 48 1.86 -7.44 12.50
CA ASP A 48 3.18 -7.17 13.10
C ASP A 48 4.25 -8.11 12.52
N ALA A 49 3.91 -9.38 12.29
CA ALA A 49 4.81 -10.32 11.60
C ALA A 49 5.11 -9.86 10.16
N ALA A 50 4.10 -9.40 9.41
CA ALA A 50 4.28 -8.88 8.06
C ALA A 50 5.16 -7.63 8.01
N LEU A 51 4.92 -6.66 8.91
CA LEU A 51 5.72 -5.43 9.01
C LEU A 51 7.15 -5.70 9.47
N ALA A 52 7.37 -6.77 10.25
CA ALA A 52 8.70 -7.22 10.65
C ALA A 52 9.40 -8.11 9.61
N GLY A 53 8.82 -8.31 8.42
CA GLY A 53 9.37 -9.16 7.37
C GLY A 53 9.35 -10.66 7.68
N ARG A 54 8.52 -11.08 8.63
CA ARG A 54 8.35 -12.47 9.12
C ARG A 54 6.98 -13.05 8.77
N ALA A 55 6.26 -12.45 7.82
CA ALA A 55 4.98 -12.98 7.37
C ALA A 55 5.13 -14.39 6.80
N ALA A 56 4.13 -15.24 7.10
CA ALA A 56 3.95 -16.50 6.41
C ALA A 56 3.69 -16.27 4.91
N PRO A 57 3.98 -17.26 4.03
CA PRO A 57 3.62 -17.20 2.63
C PRO A 57 2.14 -16.83 2.44
N LEU A 58 1.83 -16.02 1.43
CA LEU A 58 0.48 -15.52 1.15
C LEU A 58 -0.55 -16.64 0.90
N ASP A 59 -0.07 -17.82 0.59
CA ASP A 59 -0.81 -19.03 0.25
C ASP A 59 -0.96 -19.99 1.45
N ALA A 60 -0.47 -19.59 2.64
CA ALA A 60 -0.76 -20.29 3.87
C ALA A 60 -2.24 -20.08 4.24
N GLU A 61 -2.92 -21.17 4.61
CA GLU A 61 -4.32 -21.12 5.07
C GLU A 61 -4.49 -20.03 6.14
N PRO A 62 -5.58 -19.23 6.09
CA PRO A 62 -5.86 -18.26 7.14
C PRO A 62 -5.83 -18.95 8.50
N LEU A 63 -5.11 -18.37 9.46
CA LEU A 63 -5.15 -18.82 10.85
C LEU A 63 -6.62 -18.96 11.27
N PRO A 64 -7.02 -20.07 11.90
CA PRO A 64 -8.40 -20.30 12.27
C PRO A 64 -8.88 -19.11 13.11
N ALA A 65 -10.04 -18.56 12.76
CA ALA A 65 -10.65 -17.46 13.49
C ALA A 65 -10.68 -17.82 14.99
N PRO A 66 -10.32 -16.89 15.89
CA PRO A 66 -10.39 -17.16 17.31
C PRO A 66 -11.82 -17.58 17.67
N ALA A 67 -11.96 -18.77 18.24
CA ALA A 67 -13.22 -19.31 18.68
C ALA A 67 -13.68 -18.50 19.90
N GLU A 68 -14.64 -17.61 19.70
CA GLU A 68 -15.58 -17.18 20.73
C GLU A 68 -16.92 -17.90 20.55
#